data_AF-A0A2E2NAQ8-F1
#
_entry.id   AF-A0A2E2NAQ8-F1
#
_cell.length_a   1.000
_cell.length_b   1.000
_cell.length_c   1.000
_cell.angle_alpha   90.00
_cell.angle_beta   90.00
_cell.angle_gamma   90.00
#
_symmetry.space_group_name_H-M   'P 1'
#
loop_
_entity.id
_entity.type
_entity.pdbx_description
1 polymer ?
#
loop_
_entity_poly.entity_id
_entity_poly.type
_entity_poly.pdbx_seq_one_letter_code
_entity_poly.pdbx_strand_id
1 'polypeptide(L)'
;MPRMIPCTAMIAVTAVSAATTAAAAQPHDQHDHAAHLHYIDGPRVDAPIPRPGVELARGRFALVVIDPQNDFLHPDGVAWGVVGDSVTENGVVENLERLFRAASDADAQVFVSPHYYYPHDHDWKFEGALERVMHQIGMFDRSGPLEVDGLDGSGADWLDRYKPYINDGRTIVVSPHKVYGPESNDLALQLRKAGIGQVVLAGMSANLCVESHMRDLIEDGFEVAVVSDATAAAKLPGYDGFEAAFVNYRMIASDVWSTEEAVSKIVEARGELVNVSGASDVALSGFDPVSFFAGGTPLNGSPMIRSEHRGAVYLFASETNLEAFNADPERYTPQYGGFCAYGVSLGLLLPVDITTAQIRDGKFYLNVNSDIRAKFDADFDGSVARADANWTALFSEHAE
;
A
#
# COMPACT_ATOMS: atom_id res chain seq x y z
N MET A 1 -23.32 75.52 17.94
CA MET A 1 -22.29 76.54 17.66
C MET A 1 -21.68 77.02 18.97
N PRO A 2 -20.35 77.13 19.09
CA PRO A 2 -19.62 76.89 20.34
C PRO A 2 -18.81 78.11 20.84
N ARG A 3 -18.23 78.00 22.05
CA ARG A 3 -16.85 78.43 22.40
C ARG A 3 -16.54 78.00 23.85
N MET A 4 -15.77 76.94 24.04
CA MET A 4 -14.30 76.89 24.23
C MET A 4 -13.82 77.43 25.59
N ILE A 5 -13.30 76.53 26.43
CA ILE A 5 -12.38 76.80 27.54
C ILE A 5 -11.25 75.75 27.45
N PRO A 6 -9.96 76.12 27.51
CA PRO A 6 -8.85 75.20 27.32
C PRO A 6 -8.26 74.64 28.63
N CYS A 7 -7.77 73.40 28.48
CA CYS A 7 -6.62 72.72 29.09
C CYS A 7 -5.83 73.39 30.23
N THR A 8 -5.46 72.62 31.25
CA THR A 8 -4.14 71.95 31.37
C THR A 8 -4.19 70.91 32.50
N ALA A 9 -3.68 69.70 32.26
CA ALA A 9 -3.56 68.64 33.25
C ALA A 9 -2.26 68.78 34.07
N MET A 10 -2.34 68.54 35.38
CA MET A 10 -1.19 68.22 36.22
C MET A 10 -1.49 67.01 37.11
N ILE A 11 -0.43 66.23 37.29
CA ILE A 11 -0.32 64.88 37.83
C ILE A 11 -0.60 64.86 39.35
N ALA A 12 -1.34 63.86 39.82
CA ALA A 12 -1.40 63.48 41.23
C ALA A 12 -0.96 62.02 41.38
N VAL A 13 0.14 61.86 42.11
CA VAL A 13 0.75 60.59 42.53
C VAL A 13 -0.07 60.05 43.71
N THR A 14 -0.53 58.81 43.62
CA THR A 14 -0.97 58.02 44.78
C THR A 14 -0.12 56.76 44.89
N ALA A 15 0.65 56.71 45.98
CA ALA A 15 1.44 55.56 46.39
C ALA A 15 0.51 54.43 46.88
N VAL A 16 0.78 53.22 46.43
CA VAL A 16 0.30 52.00 47.10
C VAL A 16 1.52 51.13 47.41
N SER A 17 1.55 50.73 48.68
CA SER A 17 2.53 49.97 49.42
C SER A 17 3.01 48.67 48.76
N ALA A 18 4.32 48.48 48.72
CA ALA A 18 4.97 47.21 48.43
C ALA A 18 4.86 46.26 49.62
N ALA A 19 4.14 45.15 49.44
CA ALA A 19 4.25 43.98 50.30
C ALA A 19 5.27 43.02 49.68
N THR A 20 6.38 42.79 50.39
CA THR A 20 7.40 41.81 50.04
C THR A 20 6.88 40.40 50.35
N THR A 21 6.50 39.65 49.32
CA THR A 21 6.38 38.19 49.40
C THR A 21 7.65 37.56 48.84
N ALA A 22 8.35 36.83 49.69
CA ALA A 22 9.46 35.97 49.29
C ALA A 22 8.92 34.90 48.34
N ALA A 23 9.36 34.93 47.08
CA ALA A 23 9.15 33.84 46.14
C ALA A 23 10.03 32.66 46.58
N ALA A 24 9.40 31.63 47.15
CA ALA A 24 10.02 30.33 47.30
C ALA A 24 10.38 29.83 45.89
N ALA A 25 11.66 29.56 45.66
CA ALA A 25 12.13 28.87 44.46
C ALA A 25 11.40 27.52 44.37
N GLN A 26 10.56 27.35 43.36
CA GLN A 26 10.06 26.03 43.01
C GLN A 26 11.20 25.21 42.39
N PRO A 27 11.24 23.88 42.64
CA PRO A 27 12.24 23.03 42.02
C PRO A 27 12.04 23.07 40.51
N HIS A 28 13.15 23.11 39.76
CA HIS A 28 13.15 22.80 38.35
C HIS A 28 12.61 21.38 38.18
N ASP A 29 11.33 21.26 37.82
CA ASP A 29 10.80 20.01 37.31
C ASP A 29 11.60 19.66 36.06
N GLN A 30 12.07 18.42 36.09
CA GLN A 30 12.83 17.76 35.05
C GLN A 30 12.14 17.98 33.71
N HIS A 31 12.94 18.28 32.68
CA HIS A 31 12.50 18.26 31.30
C HIS A 31 11.76 16.94 31.06
N ASP A 32 10.43 17.02 30.97
CA ASP A 32 9.61 15.97 30.38
C ASP A 32 10.24 15.68 29.02
N HIS A 33 10.68 14.45 28.82
CA HIS A 33 11.00 13.94 27.50
C HIS A 33 9.77 14.22 26.64
N ALA A 34 9.87 15.21 25.74
CA ALA A 34 8.83 15.51 24.79
C ALA A 34 8.45 14.17 24.13
N ALA A 35 7.23 13.70 24.38
CA ALA A 35 6.74 12.47 23.80
C ALA A 35 6.99 12.56 22.28
N HIS A 36 7.83 11.66 21.78
CA HIS A 36 8.09 11.54 20.34
C HIS A 36 6.72 11.33 19.69
N LEU A 37 6.31 12.31 18.88
CA LEU A 37 5.00 12.30 18.24
C LEU A 37 5.11 11.33 17.05
N HIS A 38 4.89 10.05 17.31
CA HIS A 38 4.87 9.05 16.26
C HIS A 38 3.58 9.24 15.43
N TYR A 39 3.71 9.83 14.24
CA TYR A 39 2.63 9.91 13.26
C TYR A 39 2.39 8.58 12.51
N ILE A 40 2.98 7.48 13.00
CA ILE A 40 2.82 6.13 12.46
C ILE A 40 1.33 5.71 12.47
N ASP A 41 0.53 6.25 13.40
CA ASP A 41 -0.90 5.98 13.54
C ASP A 41 -1.80 6.91 12.68
N GLY A 42 -1.20 7.64 11.73
CA GLY A 42 -1.91 8.46 10.76
C GLY A 42 -1.94 9.96 11.07
N PRO A 43 -2.55 10.76 10.18
CA PRO A 43 -2.42 12.21 10.20
C PRO A 43 -3.17 12.85 11.38
N ARG A 44 -2.57 13.92 11.94
CA ARG A 44 -3.26 14.73 12.95
C ARG A 44 -4.54 15.34 12.40
N VAL A 45 -5.60 15.24 13.20
CA VAL A 45 -6.94 15.78 12.91
C VAL A 45 -6.93 17.32 12.76
N ASP A 46 -5.91 18.01 13.30
CA ASP A 46 -5.77 19.47 13.25
C ASP A 46 -4.90 20.00 12.10
N ALA A 47 -4.39 19.12 11.22
CA ALA A 47 -3.60 19.54 10.05
C ALA A 47 -4.52 20.06 8.92
N PRO A 48 -4.40 21.32 8.46
CA PRO A 48 -5.30 21.91 7.47
C PRO A 48 -5.04 21.46 6.01
N ILE A 49 -4.30 20.36 5.81
CA ILE A 49 -3.90 19.87 4.49
C ILE A 49 -4.88 18.77 4.06
N PRO A 50 -5.46 18.81 2.84
CA PRO A 50 -6.27 17.71 2.33
C PRO A 50 -5.53 16.37 2.32
N ARG A 51 -6.30 15.28 2.35
CA ARG A 51 -5.80 13.92 2.21
C ARG A 51 -6.58 13.26 1.07
N PRO A 52 -6.04 13.25 -0.17
CA PRO A 52 -6.75 12.71 -1.33
C PRO A 52 -7.11 11.23 -1.17
N GLY A 53 -6.22 10.45 -0.54
CA GLY A 53 -6.37 9.01 -0.40
C GLY A 53 -5.93 8.27 -1.66
N VAL A 54 -5.78 6.95 -1.54
CA VAL A 54 -5.59 6.03 -2.68
C VAL A 54 -6.51 4.83 -2.47
N GLU A 55 -7.40 4.58 -3.44
CA GLU A 55 -8.24 3.40 -3.49
C GLU A 55 -7.64 2.41 -4.47
N LEU A 56 -6.97 1.38 -3.94
CA LEU A 56 -6.25 0.39 -4.74
C LEU A 56 -7.24 -0.43 -5.59
N ALA A 57 -7.02 -0.45 -6.90
CA ALA A 57 -7.81 -1.21 -7.85
C ALA A 57 -6.99 -2.35 -8.45
N ARG A 58 -7.53 -3.58 -8.45
CA ARG A 58 -6.88 -4.78 -9.02
C ARG A 58 -6.29 -4.49 -10.41
N GLY A 59 -5.04 -4.91 -10.63
CA GLY A 59 -4.34 -4.72 -11.90
C GLY A 59 -3.91 -3.27 -12.20
N ARG A 60 -4.23 -2.29 -11.35
CA ARG A 60 -3.82 -0.88 -11.50
C ARG A 60 -2.81 -0.43 -10.46
N PHE A 61 -2.57 -1.24 -9.43
CA PHE A 61 -1.61 -0.94 -8.37
C PHE A 61 -0.41 -1.89 -8.37
N ALA A 62 0.70 -1.39 -7.83
CA ALA A 62 1.91 -2.17 -7.59
C ALA A 62 2.54 -1.82 -6.24
N LEU A 63 3.24 -2.80 -5.67
CA LEU A 63 4.19 -2.55 -4.58
C LEU A 63 5.53 -2.15 -5.19
N VAL A 64 6.07 -1.01 -4.76
CA VAL A 64 7.41 -0.54 -5.15
C VAL A 64 8.28 -0.50 -3.90
N VAL A 65 9.35 -1.29 -3.88
CA VAL A 65 10.31 -1.36 -2.78
C VAL A 65 11.64 -0.78 -3.20
N ILE A 66 12.06 0.29 -2.53
CA ILE A 66 13.30 1.01 -2.80
C ILE A 66 14.43 0.47 -1.91
N ASP A 67 15.58 0.18 -2.49
CA ASP A 67 16.81 -0.22 -1.81
C ASP A 67 16.66 -1.32 -0.73
N PRO A 68 16.04 -2.49 -1.01
CA PRO A 68 15.96 -3.61 -0.06
C PRO A 68 17.30 -4.37 0.08
N GLN A 69 18.40 -3.62 0.18
CA GLN A 69 19.78 -4.09 0.11
C GLN A 69 20.45 -4.17 1.50
N ASN A 70 21.44 -5.05 1.62
CA ASN A 70 22.13 -5.34 2.88
C ASN A 70 22.79 -4.11 3.51
N ASP A 71 23.33 -3.18 2.71
CA ASP A 71 24.01 -1.99 3.24
C ASP A 71 23.09 -1.11 4.10
N PHE A 72 21.78 -1.13 3.85
CA PHE A 72 20.79 -0.50 4.72
C PHE A 72 20.23 -1.44 5.78
N LEU A 73 19.91 -2.69 5.41
CA LEU A 73 18.98 -3.52 6.18
C LEU A 73 19.64 -4.63 6.99
N HIS A 74 20.91 -4.96 6.72
CA HIS A 74 21.66 -5.94 7.49
C HIS A 74 22.43 -5.25 8.64
N PRO A 75 22.52 -5.84 9.85
CA PRO A 75 23.31 -5.27 10.96
C PRO A 75 24.80 -5.05 10.67
N ASP A 76 25.35 -5.79 9.71
CA ASP A 76 26.74 -5.63 9.24
C ASP A 76 26.87 -4.69 8.03
N GLY A 77 25.76 -4.11 7.55
CA GLY A 77 25.74 -3.17 6.43
C GLY A 77 26.46 -1.86 6.75
N VAL A 78 27.09 -1.24 5.74
CA VAL A 78 27.96 -0.08 5.98
C VAL A 78 27.21 1.16 6.49
N ALA A 79 25.89 1.27 6.25
CA ALA A 79 25.07 2.36 6.75
C ALA A 79 24.45 2.07 8.13
N TRP A 80 24.59 0.85 8.66
CA TRP A 80 23.90 0.42 9.88
C TRP A 80 24.16 1.33 11.08
N GLY A 81 25.38 1.84 11.20
CA GLY A 81 25.76 2.75 12.30
C GLY A 81 24.98 4.07 12.36
N VAL A 82 24.27 4.45 11.29
CA VAL A 82 23.43 5.66 11.25
C VAL A 82 21.94 5.37 11.01
N VAL A 83 21.59 4.25 10.36
CA VAL A 83 20.17 3.91 10.10
C VAL A 83 19.62 2.83 11.05
N GLY A 84 20.46 2.03 11.68
CA GLY A 84 20.07 0.80 12.38
C GLY A 84 19.05 1.01 13.51
N ASP A 85 19.19 2.10 14.27
CA ASP A 85 18.21 2.48 15.30
C ASP A 85 16.84 2.75 14.67
N SER A 86 16.77 3.57 13.61
CA SER A 86 15.51 3.86 12.91
C SER A 86 14.91 2.61 12.25
N VAL A 87 15.74 1.75 11.64
CA VAL A 87 15.32 0.50 11.01
C VAL A 87 14.69 -0.44 12.05
N THR A 88 15.33 -0.55 13.22
CA THR A 88 14.87 -1.43 14.31
C THR A 88 13.62 -0.88 14.99
N GLU A 89 13.59 0.42 15.29
CA GLU A 89 12.45 1.07 15.92
C GLU A 89 11.17 0.98 15.09
N ASN A 90 11.29 1.16 13.77
CA ASN A 90 10.15 1.10 12.85
C ASN A 90 9.78 -0.34 12.45
N GLY A 91 10.63 -1.34 12.76
CA GLY A 91 10.41 -2.73 12.33
C GLY A 91 10.45 -2.89 10.80
N VAL A 92 11.25 -2.07 10.11
CA VAL A 92 11.27 -1.98 8.63
C VAL A 92 11.48 -3.34 8.00
N VAL A 93 12.38 -4.15 8.58
CA VAL A 93 12.76 -5.42 7.99
C VAL A 93 11.58 -6.39 7.95
N GLU A 94 10.84 -6.52 9.05
CA GLU A 94 9.65 -7.34 9.16
C GLU A 94 8.50 -6.78 8.33
N ASN A 95 8.32 -5.46 8.35
CA ASN A 95 7.25 -4.78 7.63
C ASN A 95 7.38 -4.90 6.11
N LEU A 96 8.59 -4.76 5.55
CA LEU A 96 8.84 -5.02 4.14
C LEU A 96 8.51 -6.46 3.74
N GLU A 97 8.85 -7.45 4.58
CA GLU A 97 8.49 -8.85 4.29
C GLU A 97 6.96 -9.04 4.26
N ARG A 98 6.24 -8.40 5.19
CA ARG A 98 4.77 -8.45 5.22
C ARG A 98 4.17 -7.84 3.96
N LEU A 99 4.72 -6.73 3.46
CA LEU A 99 4.29 -6.11 2.20
C LEU A 99 4.58 -7.02 1.00
N PHE A 100 5.78 -7.59 0.90
CA PHE A 100 6.11 -8.55 -0.17
C PHE A 100 5.15 -9.74 -0.17
N ARG A 101 4.88 -10.31 1.01
CA ARG A 101 3.94 -11.42 1.15
C ARG A 101 2.53 -11.01 0.75
N ALA A 102 2.04 -9.87 1.24
CA ALA A 102 0.71 -9.36 0.90
C ALA A 102 0.56 -9.10 -0.60
N ALA A 103 1.59 -8.51 -1.25
CA ALA A 103 1.58 -8.28 -2.69
C ALA A 103 1.59 -9.60 -3.46
N SER A 104 2.42 -10.57 -3.07
CA SER A 104 2.43 -11.91 -3.67
C SER A 104 1.09 -12.62 -3.50
N ASP A 105 0.52 -12.60 -2.29
CA ASP A 105 -0.79 -13.18 -2.00
C ASP A 105 -1.91 -12.46 -2.76
N ALA A 106 -1.74 -11.17 -3.06
CA ALA A 106 -2.68 -10.38 -3.85
C ALA A 106 -2.48 -10.46 -5.37
N ASP A 107 -1.49 -11.22 -5.82
CA ASP A 107 -1.01 -11.22 -7.21
C ASP A 107 -0.79 -9.80 -7.75
N ALA A 108 -0.34 -8.91 -6.87
CA ALA A 108 0.03 -7.55 -7.22
C ALA A 108 1.44 -7.54 -7.81
N GLN A 109 1.64 -6.75 -8.86
CA GLN A 109 2.96 -6.59 -9.43
C GLN A 109 3.90 -5.95 -8.41
N VAL A 110 5.08 -6.54 -8.25
CA VAL A 110 6.15 -6.02 -7.39
C VAL A 110 7.26 -5.43 -8.25
N PHE A 111 7.70 -4.24 -7.90
CA PHE A 111 8.87 -3.57 -8.47
C PHE A 111 9.90 -3.33 -7.38
N VAL A 112 11.16 -3.63 -7.69
CA VAL A 112 12.30 -3.30 -6.84
C VAL A 112 13.15 -2.27 -7.56
N SER A 113 13.37 -1.12 -6.90
CA SER A 113 14.28 -0.07 -7.36
C SER A 113 15.56 -0.14 -6.54
N PRO A 114 16.66 -0.68 -7.09
CA PRO A 114 17.92 -0.77 -6.36
C PRO A 114 18.79 0.46 -6.57
N HIS A 115 19.74 0.64 -5.65
CA HIS A 115 20.83 1.59 -5.78
C HIS A 115 22.11 0.82 -6.08
N TYR A 116 22.85 1.20 -7.13
CA TYR A 116 24.20 0.70 -7.39
C TYR A 116 25.17 1.79 -7.80
N TYR A 117 26.40 1.73 -7.28
CA TYR A 117 27.54 2.47 -7.82
C TYR A 117 28.52 1.52 -8.51
N TYR A 118 29.18 2.03 -9.54
CA TYR A 118 30.20 1.32 -10.31
C TYR A 118 31.53 2.07 -10.25
N PRO A 119 32.67 1.45 -10.62
CA PRO A 119 33.98 2.08 -10.46
C PRO A 119 34.13 3.44 -11.15
N HIS A 120 33.41 3.68 -12.25
CA HIS A 120 33.44 4.96 -12.96
C HIS A 120 32.61 6.08 -12.31
N ASP A 121 31.67 5.74 -11.42
CA ASP A 121 30.88 6.73 -10.69
C ASP A 121 31.74 7.42 -9.61
N HIS A 122 32.74 6.72 -9.08
CA HIS A 122 33.75 7.27 -8.17
C HIS A 122 34.68 8.31 -8.82
N ASP A 123 34.66 8.43 -10.16
CA ASP A 123 35.43 9.42 -10.91
C ASP A 123 34.66 10.73 -11.22
N TRP A 124 33.41 10.86 -10.72
CA TRP A 124 32.62 12.09 -10.85
C TRP A 124 33.34 13.30 -10.26
N LYS A 125 33.05 14.49 -10.81
CA LYS A 125 33.81 15.71 -10.51
C LYS A 125 33.27 16.51 -9.34
N PHE A 126 32.08 16.18 -8.85
CA PHE A 126 31.42 16.78 -7.72
C PHE A 126 30.37 15.80 -7.17
N GLU A 127 29.98 16.01 -5.91
CA GLU A 127 29.04 15.16 -5.17
C GLU A 127 28.21 16.02 -4.21
N GLY A 128 27.02 15.55 -3.85
CA GLY A 128 26.27 16.02 -2.69
C GLY A 128 26.89 15.56 -1.35
N ALA A 129 26.39 16.11 -0.24
CA ALA A 129 26.96 15.82 1.08
C ALA A 129 26.85 14.34 1.49
N LEU A 130 25.68 13.71 1.31
CA LEU A 130 25.48 12.29 1.66
C LEU A 130 25.98 11.35 0.58
N GLU A 131 25.88 11.72 -0.69
CA GLU A 131 26.52 11.01 -1.81
C GLU A 131 28.02 10.80 -1.55
N ARG A 132 28.73 11.85 -1.12
CA ARG A 132 30.14 11.75 -0.74
C ARG A 132 30.40 10.74 0.38
N VAL A 133 29.48 10.61 1.32
CA VAL A 133 29.59 9.60 2.39
C VAL A 133 29.36 8.20 1.83
N MET A 134 28.33 8.02 0.99
CA MET A 134 28.04 6.73 0.34
C MET A 134 29.25 6.21 -0.46
N HIS A 135 29.89 7.06 -1.27
CA HIS A 135 31.12 6.69 -1.98
C HIS A 135 32.29 6.37 -1.03
N GLN A 136 32.47 7.14 0.05
CA GLN A 136 33.57 6.91 1.00
C GLN A 136 33.49 5.58 1.74
N ILE A 137 32.27 5.09 2.00
CA ILE A 137 32.04 3.83 2.71
C ILE A 137 31.82 2.65 1.76
N GLY A 138 31.87 2.88 0.44
CA GLY A 138 31.63 1.86 -0.58
C GLY A 138 30.20 1.30 -0.58
N MET A 139 29.23 2.14 -0.20
CA MET A 139 27.82 1.74 -0.12
C MET A 139 27.30 1.38 -1.52
N PHE A 140 26.69 0.21 -1.66
CA PHE A 140 26.13 -0.33 -2.90
C PHE A 140 27.13 -0.55 -4.04
N ASP A 141 28.42 -0.61 -3.72
CA ASP A 141 29.45 -0.80 -4.73
C ASP A 141 29.33 -2.15 -5.42
N ARG A 142 29.39 -2.11 -6.75
CA ARG A 142 29.49 -3.27 -7.61
C ARG A 142 30.72 -3.17 -8.49
N SER A 143 31.33 -4.31 -8.77
CA SER A 143 32.50 -4.42 -9.66
C SER A 143 32.19 -3.97 -11.09
N GLY A 144 30.94 -4.11 -11.54
CA GLY A 144 30.44 -3.57 -12.79
C GLY A 144 28.94 -3.81 -13.00
N PRO A 145 28.32 -3.14 -13.98
CA PRO A 145 26.88 -3.26 -14.26
C PRO A 145 26.46 -4.63 -14.79
N LEU A 146 27.39 -5.40 -15.35
CA LEU A 146 27.15 -6.73 -15.92
C LEU A 146 27.77 -7.85 -15.08
N GLU A 147 28.47 -7.50 -13.99
CA GLU A 147 29.25 -8.44 -13.20
C GLU A 147 28.48 -8.86 -11.96
N VAL A 148 28.31 -10.16 -11.77
CA VAL A 148 27.64 -10.75 -10.58
C VAL A 148 28.63 -11.37 -9.61
N ASP A 149 29.91 -11.45 -9.99
CA ASP A 149 30.98 -11.97 -9.13
C ASP A 149 31.10 -11.11 -7.88
N GLY A 150 30.97 -11.75 -6.70
CA GLY A 150 31.02 -11.09 -5.40
C GLY A 150 29.75 -10.32 -5.02
N LEU A 151 28.67 -10.44 -5.79
CA LEU A 151 27.38 -9.85 -5.41
C LEU A 151 26.75 -10.60 -4.24
N ASP A 152 26.68 -11.94 -4.28
CA ASP A 152 25.98 -12.73 -3.26
C ASP A 152 26.57 -12.48 -1.85
N GLY A 153 25.70 -12.05 -0.94
CA GLY A 153 26.06 -11.69 0.44
C GLY A 153 26.80 -10.36 0.61
N SER A 154 27.00 -9.59 -0.46
CA SER A 154 27.58 -8.24 -0.38
C SER A 154 26.59 -7.21 0.16
N GLY A 155 27.09 -6.02 0.48
CA GLY A 155 26.28 -4.86 0.85
C GLY A 155 25.27 -4.45 -0.24
N ALA A 156 25.63 -4.64 -1.50
CA ALA A 156 24.78 -4.34 -2.65
C ALA A 156 23.71 -5.44 -2.91
N ASP A 157 23.83 -6.61 -2.31
CA ASP A 157 22.85 -7.69 -2.47
C ASP A 157 21.56 -7.42 -1.71
N TRP A 158 20.51 -8.17 -2.05
CA TRP A 158 19.27 -8.19 -1.29
C TRP A 158 19.49 -8.79 0.10
N LEU A 159 18.71 -8.33 1.07
CA LEU A 159 18.60 -9.05 2.32
C LEU A 159 18.06 -10.47 2.06
N ASP A 160 18.74 -11.49 2.58
CA ASP A 160 18.47 -12.90 2.24
C ASP A 160 17.00 -13.31 2.39
N ARG A 161 16.31 -12.77 3.41
CA ARG A 161 14.89 -13.06 3.67
C ARG A 161 13.95 -12.56 2.57
N TYR A 162 14.37 -11.60 1.74
CA TYR A 162 13.58 -11.07 0.63
C TYR A 162 13.84 -11.77 -0.70
N LYS A 163 14.96 -12.49 -0.83
CA LYS A 163 15.32 -13.20 -2.06
C LYS A 163 14.19 -14.08 -2.61
N PRO A 164 13.40 -14.82 -1.80
CA PRO A 164 12.28 -15.63 -2.32
C PRO A 164 11.17 -14.82 -3.00
N TYR A 165 10.98 -13.55 -2.62
CA TYR A 165 9.97 -12.68 -3.21
C TYR A 165 10.53 -11.90 -4.41
N ILE A 166 11.80 -11.47 -4.34
CA ILE A 166 12.44 -10.68 -5.40
C ILE A 166 12.92 -11.54 -6.57
N ASN A 167 13.44 -12.74 -6.30
CA ASN A 167 13.98 -13.64 -7.32
C ASN A 167 12.95 -14.69 -7.78
N ASP A 168 11.66 -14.40 -7.66
CA ASP A 168 10.56 -15.32 -8.00
C ASP A 168 10.31 -15.44 -9.52
N GLY A 169 11.01 -14.63 -10.34
CA GLY A 169 10.88 -14.58 -11.78
C GLY A 169 9.72 -13.73 -12.29
N ARG A 170 8.92 -13.15 -11.41
CA ARG A 170 7.81 -12.22 -11.72
C ARG A 170 8.11 -10.79 -11.28
N THR A 171 8.82 -10.62 -10.17
CA THR A 171 9.22 -9.31 -9.66
C THR A 171 10.09 -8.57 -10.67
N ILE A 172 9.74 -7.31 -10.91
CA ILE A 172 10.45 -6.44 -11.84
C ILE A 172 11.53 -5.69 -11.07
N VAL A 173 12.79 -6.09 -11.26
CA VAL A 173 13.93 -5.30 -10.79
C VAL A 173 14.25 -4.27 -11.86
N VAL A 174 14.05 -2.99 -11.54
CA VAL A 174 14.34 -1.90 -12.49
C VAL A 174 15.84 -1.63 -12.54
N SER A 175 16.26 -0.85 -13.54
CA SER A 175 17.63 -0.32 -13.62
C SER A 175 17.96 0.39 -12.31
N PRO A 176 19.23 0.36 -11.86
CA PRO A 176 19.57 0.98 -10.59
C PRO A 176 19.46 2.49 -10.68
N HIS A 177 18.95 3.13 -9.64
CA HIS A 177 19.19 4.56 -9.47
C HIS A 177 20.59 4.81 -8.93
N LYS A 178 21.06 6.04 -9.13
CA LYS A 178 22.42 6.46 -8.81
C LYS A 178 22.55 7.36 -7.60
N VAL A 179 21.63 8.29 -7.38
CA VAL A 179 21.73 9.21 -6.24
C VAL A 179 20.56 8.95 -5.30
N TYR A 180 19.41 9.58 -5.52
CA TYR A 180 18.23 9.38 -4.67
C TYR A 180 16.99 9.00 -5.48
N GLY A 181 16.67 9.76 -6.53
CA GLY A 181 15.45 9.54 -7.29
C GLY A 181 15.60 8.58 -8.47
N PRO A 182 14.45 8.18 -9.06
CA PRO A 182 14.37 7.23 -10.16
C PRO A 182 14.69 7.86 -11.53
N GLU A 183 15.09 9.13 -11.62
CA GLU A 183 15.33 9.81 -12.91
C GLU A 183 16.46 9.16 -13.74
N SER A 184 17.28 8.34 -13.08
CA SER A 184 18.36 7.57 -13.67
C SER A 184 17.99 6.11 -14.01
N ASN A 185 16.77 5.67 -13.68
CA ASN A 185 16.27 4.33 -13.97
C ASN A 185 15.04 4.32 -14.89
N ASP A 186 14.49 3.12 -15.11
CA ASP A 186 13.35 2.86 -15.99
C ASP A 186 12.05 2.54 -15.22
N LEU A 187 11.96 2.87 -13.93
CA LEU A 187 10.80 2.55 -13.09
C LEU A 187 9.49 3.08 -13.66
N ALA A 188 9.41 4.39 -13.94
CA ALA A 188 8.20 5.01 -14.47
C ALA A 188 7.78 4.38 -15.80
N LEU A 189 8.75 4.10 -16.69
CA LEU A 189 8.49 3.41 -17.95
C LEU A 189 7.85 2.04 -17.72
N GLN A 190 8.43 1.23 -16.84
CA GLN A 190 7.93 -0.13 -16.60
C GLN A 190 6.56 -0.12 -15.91
N LEU A 191 6.34 0.74 -14.92
CA LEU A 191 5.03 0.94 -14.29
C LEU A 191 3.96 1.31 -15.33
N ARG A 192 4.25 2.29 -16.19
CA ARG A 192 3.32 2.70 -17.26
C ARG A 192 3.05 1.60 -18.27
N LYS A 193 4.08 0.82 -18.65
CA LYS A 193 3.92 -0.32 -19.57
C LYS A 193 3.11 -1.47 -18.97
N ALA A 194 3.16 -1.63 -17.65
CA ALA A 194 2.34 -2.57 -16.90
C ALA A 194 0.91 -2.05 -16.62
N GLY A 195 0.55 -0.84 -17.08
CA GLY A 195 -0.78 -0.26 -16.84
C GLY A 195 -0.99 0.21 -15.41
N ILE A 196 0.08 0.31 -14.61
CA ILE A 196 0.04 0.73 -13.22
C ILE A 196 -0.13 2.25 -13.15
N GLY A 197 -1.04 2.69 -12.28
CA GLY A 197 -1.25 4.10 -11.96
C GLY A 197 -1.20 4.38 -10.45
N GLN A 198 -1.18 3.33 -9.63
CA GLN A 198 -1.23 3.40 -8.17
C GLN A 198 -0.01 2.71 -7.58
N VAL A 199 0.68 3.37 -6.67
CA VAL A 199 1.93 2.87 -6.09
C VAL A 199 1.81 2.82 -4.59
N VAL A 200 2.05 1.62 -4.04
CA VAL A 200 2.34 1.42 -2.62
C VAL A 200 3.85 1.46 -2.48
N LEU A 201 4.39 2.55 -1.90
CA LEU A 201 5.82 2.83 -1.84
C LEU A 201 6.40 2.51 -0.46
N ALA A 202 7.47 1.75 -0.41
CA ALA A 202 8.20 1.41 0.80
C ALA A 202 9.71 1.26 0.54
N GLY A 203 10.52 1.10 1.58
CA GLY A 203 11.96 0.84 1.45
C GLY A 203 12.84 1.91 2.11
N MET A 204 14.06 2.08 1.58
CA MET A 204 15.09 2.90 2.19
C MET A 204 15.66 3.93 1.21
N SER A 205 16.23 5.06 1.67
CA SER A 205 15.99 5.68 2.98
C SER A 205 14.88 6.75 2.89
N ALA A 206 14.17 6.98 3.99
CA ALA A 206 12.89 7.69 3.99
C ALA A 206 12.98 9.10 3.37
N ASN A 207 13.87 9.98 3.86
CA ASN A 207 13.99 11.36 3.38
C ASN A 207 14.85 11.53 2.13
N LEU A 208 15.42 10.45 1.61
CA LEU A 208 16.25 10.47 0.42
C LEU A 208 15.56 9.68 -0.69
N CYS A 209 15.92 8.41 -0.89
CA CYS A 209 15.48 7.66 -2.04
C CYS A 209 13.96 7.50 -2.07
N VAL A 210 13.32 7.14 -0.95
CA VAL A 210 11.86 7.00 -0.91
C VAL A 210 11.15 8.33 -1.19
N GLU A 211 11.57 9.43 -0.55
CA GLU A 211 10.98 10.74 -0.81
C GLU A 211 11.22 11.23 -2.25
N SER A 212 12.41 11.02 -2.81
CA SER A 212 12.72 11.38 -4.20
C SER A 212 11.89 10.57 -5.19
N HIS A 213 11.72 9.27 -4.97
CA HIS A 213 10.83 8.43 -5.78
C HIS A 213 9.37 8.87 -5.65
N MET A 214 8.90 9.19 -4.44
CA MET A 214 7.54 9.71 -4.23
C MET A 214 7.32 11.00 -5.02
N ARG A 215 8.26 11.95 -4.96
CA ARG A 215 8.15 13.24 -5.67
C ARG A 215 8.07 13.02 -7.18
N ASP A 216 8.99 12.23 -7.73
CA ASP A 216 9.06 11.98 -9.16
C ASP A 216 7.80 11.24 -9.67
N LEU A 217 7.35 10.19 -8.97
CA LEU A 217 6.14 9.45 -9.31
C LEU A 217 4.87 10.33 -9.23
N ILE A 218 4.78 11.24 -8.26
CA ILE A 218 3.65 12.19 -8.20
C ILE A 218 3.67 13.13 -9.42
N GLU A 219 4.84 13.68 -9.77
CA GLU A 219 5.00 14.58 -10.93
C GLU A 219 4.73 13.86 -12.26
N ASP A 220 5.08 12.57 -12.34
CA ASP A 220 4.77 11.70 -13.46
C ASP A 220 3.28 11.31 -13.54
N GLY A 221 2.47 11.66 -12.53
CA GLY A 221 1.02 11.48 -12.52
C GLY A 221 0.58 10.10 -12.01
N PHE A 222 1.28 9.53 -11.03
CA PHE A 222 0.84 8.37 -10.27
C PHE A 222 0.12 8.79 -8.98
N GLU A 223 -0.77 7.93 -8.48
CA GLU A 223 -1.25 8.01 -7.10
C GLU A 223 -0.24 7.26 -6.22
N VAL A 224 0.32 7.92 -5.20
CA VAL A 224 1.39 7.35 -4.38
C VAL A 224 0.98 7.33 -2.92
N ALA A 225 0.92 6.13 -2.35
CA ALA A 225 0.76 5.91 -0.91
C ALA A 225 2.09 5.42 -0.32
N VAL A 226 2.62 6.13 0.68
CA VAL A 226 3.88 5.72 1.35
C VAL A 226 3.57 4.92 2.61
N VAL A 227 4.19 3.74 2.74
CA VAL A 227 4.07 2.90 3.94
C VAL A 227 5.14 3.31 4.96
N SER A 228 4.79 4.23 5.85
CA SER A 228 5.76 4.98 6.66
C SER A 228 6.62 4.11 7.59
N ASP A 229 6.02 3.15 8.29
CA ASP A 229 6.71 2.18 9.18
C ASP A 229 7.44 1.05 8.42
N ALA A 230 7.33 1.01 7.09
CA ALA A 230 8.18 0.22 6.20
C ALA A 230 9.28 1.08 5.54
N THR A 231 9.64 2.20 6.19
CA THR A 231 10.76 3.07 5.81
C THR A 231 11.54 3.50 7.06
N ALA A 232 12.82 3.84 6.87
CA ALA A 232 13.66 4.39 7.92
C ALA A 232 14.72 5.31 7.32
N ALA A 233 15.37 6.10 8.16
CA ALA A 233 16.39 7.04 7.72
C ALA A 233 17.52 7.18 8.75
N ALA A 234 18.57 7.90 8.34
CA ALA A 234 19.71 8.15 9.21
C ALA A 234 19.30 9.05 10.40
N LYS A 235 19.76 8.65 11.60
CA LYS A 235 19.72 9.47 12.82
C LYS A 235 21.11 9.95 13.14
N LEU A 236 21.28 11.27 13.24
CA LEU A 236 22.54 11.92 13.59
C LEU A 236 22.30 12.86 14.78
N PRO A 237 23.35 13.26 15.53
CA PRO A 237 23.18 14.25 16.60
C PRO A 237 22.50 15.53 16.10
N GLY A 238 21.26 15.75 16.54
CA GLY A 238 20.44 16.90 16.16
C GLY A 238 19.67 16.79 14.84
N TYR A 239 19.74 15.65 14.14
CA TYR A 239 19.01 15.41 12.90
C TYR A 239 18.33 14.04 12.93
N ASP A 240 17.03 14.03 12.65
CA ASP A 240 16.29 12.80 12.41
C ASP A 240 15.75 12.84 10.97
N GLY A 241 16.31 12.00 10.11
CA GLY A 241 15.90 11.93 8.71
C GLY A 241 14.46 11.42 8.56
N PHE A 242 13.99 10.55 9.46
CA PHE A 242 12.65 9.98 9.34
C PHE A 242 11.59 11.04 9.64
N GLU A 243 11.80 11.84 10.69
CA GLU A 243 10.92 12.97 11.02
C GLU A 243 10.85 13.99 9.87
N ALA A 244 11.98 14.26 9.21
CA ALA A 244 12.00 15.13 8.04
C ALA A 244 11.20 14.54 6.86
N ALA A 245 11.41 13.25 6.55
CA ALA A 245 10.68 12.55 5.50
C ALA A 245 9.17 12.60 5.74
N PHE A 246 8.76 12.31 6.98
CA PHE A 246 7.37 12.18 7.34
C PHE A 246 6.58 13.48 7.10
N VAL A 247 7.19 14.63 7.43
CA VAL A 247 6.62 15.95 7.13
C VAL A 247 6.34 16.08 5.63
N ASN A 248 7.29 15.70 4.78
CA ASN A 248 7.16 15.80 3.34
C ASN A 248 6.17 14.77 2.76
N TYR A 249 6.19 13.52 3.24
CA TYR A 249 5.19 12.51 2.86
C TYR A 249 3.79 13.04 3.05
N ARG A 250 3.51 13.65 4.21
CA ARG A 250 2.18 14.21 4.49
C ARG A 250 1.79 15.38 3.60
N MET A 251 2.76 16.15 3.12
CA MET A 251 2.52 17.31 2.26
C MET A 251 2.40 16.97 0.78
N ILE A 252 2.92 15.82 0.34
CA ILE A 252 3.13 15.51 -1.09
C ILE A 252 2.42 14.22 -1.51
N ALA A 253 2.51 13.15 -0.72
CA ALA A 253 1.94 11.87 -1.09
C ALA A 253 0.41 11.97 -1.24
N SER A 254 -0.16 11.12 -2.09
CA SER A 254 -1.61 10.93 -2.18
C SER A 254 -2.15 10.39 -0.85
N ASP A 255 -1.37 9.52 -0.20
CA ASP A 255 -1.65 9.03 1.15
C ASP A 255 -0.39 8.55 1.90
N VAL A 256 -0.50 8.36 3.22
CA VAL A 256 0.50 7.73 4.07
C VAL A 256 -0.19 6.69 4.94
N TRP A 257 0.32 5.46 4.94
CA TRP A 257 -0.24 4.31 5.65
C TRP A 257 0.77 3.73 6.64
N SER A 258 0.25 2.99 7.62
CA SER A 258 1.03 1.97 8.33
C SER A 258 1.07 0.69 7.50
N THR A 259 1.97 -0.23 7.86
CA THR A 259 2.09 -1.53 7.19
C THR A 259 0.82 -2.35 7.39
N GLU A 260 0.18 -2.25 8.55
CA GLU A 260 -1.09 -2.92 8.81
C GLU A 260 -2.19 -2.45 7.85
N GLU A 261 -2.34 -1.13 7.70
CA GLU A 261 -3.32 -0.55 6.78
C GLU A 261 -3.00 -0.91 5.31
N ALA A 262 -1.73 -0.84 4.92
CA ALA A 262 -1.30 -1.20 3.57
C ALA A 262 -1.60 -2.67 3.25
N VAL A 263 -1.30 -3.60 4.17
CA VAL A 263 -1.61 -5.03 4.01
C VAL A 263 -3.11 -5.24 3.87
N SER A 264 -3.95 -4.61 4.71
CA SER A 264 -5.41 -4.71 4.60
C SER A 264 -5.89 -4.24 3.22
N LYS A 265 -5.44 -3.06 2.77
CA LYS A 265 -5.84 -2.49 1.48
C LYS A 265 -5.37 -3.31 0.29
N ILE A 266 -4.16 -3.88 0.33
CA ILE A 266 -3.66 -4.78 -0.72
C ILE A 266 -4.53 -6.04 -0.81
N VAL A 267 -4.86 -6.64 0.35
CA VAL A 267 -5.73 -7.83 0.40
C VAL A 267 -7.15 -7.51 -0.09
N GLU A 268 -7.70 -6.35 0.28
CA GLU A 268 -9.00 -5.88 -0.22
C GLU A 268 -8.97 -5.65 -1.73
N ALA A 269 -7.91 -5.04 -2.26
CA ALA A 269 -7.75 -4.72 -3.67
C ALA A 269 -7.55 -5.94 -4.57
N ARG A 270 -7.05 -7.05 -4.03
CA ARG A 270 -7.06 -8.35 -4.72
C ARG A 270 -8.48 -8.74 -5.16
N GLY A 271 -9.51 -8.28 -4.44
CA GLY A 271 -10.89 -8.65 -4.66
C GLY A 271 -11.12 -10.14 -4.40
N GLU A 272 -12.09 -10.73 -5.07
CA GLU A 272 -12.22 -12.19 -5.16
C GLU A 272 -12.10 -12.62 -6.61
N LEU A 273 -11.79 -13.89 -6.85
CA LEU A 273 -11.87 -14.45 -8.19
C LEU A 273 -13.32 -14.59 -8.59
N VAL A 274 -13.79 -13.76 -9.52
CA VAL A 274 -15.17 -13.79 -10.03
C VAL A 274 -15.19 -14.36 -11.45
N ASN A 275 -16.12 -15.28 -11.71
CA ASN A 275 -16.39 -15.83 -13.02
C ASN A 275 -17.10 -14.78 -13.89
N VAL A 276 -16.34 -14.15 -14.79
CA VAL A 276 -16.80 -13.05 -15.65
C VAL A 276 -16.74 -13.38 -17.13
N SER A 277 -17.52 -12.64 -17.91
CA SER A 277 -17.64 -12.82 -19.36
C SER A 277 -16.50 -12.13 -20.10
N GLY A 278 -15.33 -12.76 -20.15
CA GLY A 278 -14.16 -12.31 -20.92
C GLY A 278 -13.81 -10.83 -20.68
N ALA A 279 -13.41 -10.10 -21.72
CA ALA A 279 -12.95 -8.71 -21.65
C ALA A 279 -14.00 -7.66 -21.20
N SER A 280 -15.22 -8.08 -20.86
CA SER A 280 -16.27 -7.17 -20.37
C SER A 280 -16.36 -7.13 -18.84
N ASP A 281 -15.71 -8.06 -18.15
CA ASP A 281 -15.77 -8.25 -16.70
C ASP A 281 -17.19 -8.42 -16.14
N VAL A 282 -18.18 -8.72 -17.00
CA VAL A 282 -19.58 -8.89 -16.61
C VAL A 282 -19.80 -10.25 -15.96
N ALA A 283 -20.21 -10.23 -14.69
CA ALA A 283 -20.55 -11.43 -13.91
C ALA A 283 -21.90 -12.04 -14.33
N LEU A 284 -22.12 -13.30 -13.93
CA LEU A 284 -23.41 -14.00 -14.06
C LEU A 284 -23.99 -14.01 -15.48
N SER A 285 -23.15 -13.94 -16.51
CA SER A 285 -23.59 -13.84 -17.92
C SER A 285 -24.56 -12.67 -18.18
N GLY A 286 -24.48 -11.59 -17.38
CA GLY A 286 -25.32 -10.39 -17.51
C GLY A 286 -26.70 -10.49 -16.85
N PHE A 287 -26.99 -11.55 -16.09
CA PHE A 287 -28.22 -11.64 -15.31
C PHE A 287 -28.14 -10.78 -14.04
N ASP A 288 -29.31 -10.28 -13.63
CA ASP A 288 -29.47 -9.50 -12.40
C ASP A 288 -29.32 -10.40 -11.16
N PRO A 289 -28.31 -10.18 -10.30
CA PRO A 289 -28.04 -11.03 -9.13
C PRO A 289 -29.19 -11.03 -8.11
N VAL A 290 -29.87 -9.88 -7.94
CA VAL A 290 -31.00 -9.76 -7.00
C VAL A 290 -32.20 -10.57 -7.46
N SER A 291 -32.40 -10.67 -8.78
CA SER A 291 -33.54 -11.37 -9.35
C SER A 291 -33.57 -12.88 -9.04
N PHE A 292 -32.43 -13.52 -8.79
CA PHE A 292 -32.34 -14.93 -8.39
C PHE A 292 -33.02 -15.21 -7.03
N PHE A 293 -33.11 -14.20 -6.17
CA PHE A 293 -33.70 -14.32 -4.83
C PHE A 293 -35.22 -14.11 -4.83
N ALA A 294 -35.81 -13.71 -5.96
CA ALA A 294 -37.25 -13.46 -6.08
C ALA A 294 -38.09 -14.72 -6.33
N GLY A 295 -37.46 -15.90 -6.49
CA GLY A 295 -38.15 -17.19 -6.66
C GLY A 295 -38.82 -17.42 -8.02
N GLY A 296 -38.60 -16.53 -9.00
CA GLY A 296 -39.07 -16.63 -10.38
C GLY A 296 -37.93 -16.80 -11.38
N THR A 297 -38.23 -16.67 -12.68
CA THR A 297 -37.20 -16.65 -13.73
C THR A 297 -36.29 -15.43 -13.53
N PRO A 298 -34.97 -15.61 -13.45
CA PRO A 298 -34.04 -14.50 -13.28
C PRO A 298 -34.11 -13.55 -14.49
N LEU A 299 -33.94 -12.26 -14.22
CA LEU A 299 -34.04 -11.20 -15.22
C LEU A 299 -32.65 -10.86 -15.78
N ASN A 300 -32.60 -10.44 -17.05
CA ASN A 300 -31.38 -9.85 -17.60
C ASN A 300 -31.18 -8.45 -17.05
N GLY A 301 -29.94 -8.12 -16.70
CA GLY A 301 -29.55 -6.77 -16.33
C GLY A 301 -29.37 -5.86 -17.55
N SER A 302 -29.42 -4.55 -17.30
CA SER A 302 -29.12 -3.52 -18.29
C SER A 302 -27.68 -3.04 -18.13
N PRO A 303 -26.87 -2.92 -19.21
CA PRO A 303 -25.56 -2.27 -19.16
C PRO A 303 -25.57 -0.82 -18.65
N MET A 304 -26.75 -0.18 -18.64
CA MET A 304 -26.94 1.19 -18.14
C MET A 304 -27.20 1.25 -16.64
N ILE A 305 -27.54 0.13 -15.99
CA ILE A 305 -27.81 0.05 -14.56
C ILE A 305 -26.85 -0.99 -14.00
N ARG A 306 -25.70 -0.53 -13.51
CA ARG A 306 -24.58 -1.41 -13.14
C ARG A 306 -23.86 -0.93 -11.89
N SER A 307 -23.18 -1.87 -11.24
CA SER A 307 -22.28 -1.63 -10.11
C SER A 307 -21.05 -2.51 -10.25
N GLU A 308 -19.94 -2.08 -9.69
CA GLU A 308 -18.71 -2.86 -9.62
C GLU A 308 -18.55 -3.40 -8.19
N HIS A 309 -18.27 -4.69 -8.06
CA HIS A 309 -18.00 -5.33 -6.77
C HIS A 309 -16.98 -6.45 -6.93
N ARG A 310 -15.94 -6.49 -6.07
CA ARG A 310 -14.87 -7.49 -6.11
C ARG A 310 -14.20 -7.67 -7.49
N GLY A 311 -14.07 -6.57 -8.24
CA GLY A 311 -13.46 -6.58 -9.57
C GLY A 311 -14.35 -7.07 -10.71
N ALA A 312 -15.66 -7.25 -10.48
CA ALA A 312 -16.60 -7.64 -11.53
C ALA A 312 -17.74 -6.62 -11.69
N VAL A 313 -18.24 -6.51 -12.92
CA VAL A 313 -19.38 -5.68 -13.28
C VAL A 313 -20.68 -6.48 -13.13
N TYR A 314 -21.57 -6.01 -12.27
CA TYR A 314 -22.92 -6.57 -12.09
C TYR A 314 -23.95 -5.67 -12.79
N LEU A 315 -24.88 -6.29 -13.53
CA LEU A 315 -25.93 -5.59 -14.28
C LEU A 315 -27.29 -5.80 -13.59
N PHE A 316 -28.15 -4.79 -13.60
CA PHE A 316 -29.44 -4.84 -12.91
C PHE A 316 -30.61 -4.54 -13.85
N ALA A 317 -31.73 -5.22 -13.62
CA ALA A 317 -32.95 -5.03 -14.39
C ALA A 317 -33.71 -3.76 -13.98
N SER A 318 -33.40 -3.19 -12.80
CA SER A 318 -34.02 -1.97 -12.28
C SER A 318 -33.12 -1.26 -11.26
N GLU A 319 -33.33 0.04 -11.06
CA GLU A 319 -32.63 0.84 -10.04
C GLU A 319 -32.88 0.30 -8.63
N THR A 320 -34.08 -0.22 -8.34
CA THR A 320 -34.40 -0.83 -7.04
C THR A 320 -33.53 -2.05 -6.75
N ASN A 321 -33.21 -2.86 -7.75
CA ASN A 321 -32.31 -4.01 -7.57
C ASN A 321 -30.85 -3.55 -7.40
N LEU A 322 -30.42 -2.51 -8.14
CA LEU A 322 -29.10 -1.90 -7.93
C LEU A 322 -28.95 -1.38 -6.49
N GLU A 323 -29.95 -0.66 -5.98
CA GLU A 323 -29.96 -0.15 -4.59
C GLU A 323 -29.90 -1.30 -3.57
N ALA A 324 -30.69 -2.36 -3.78
CA ALA A 324 -30.67 -3.54 -2.92
C ALA A 324 -29.31 -4.24 -2.92
N PHE A 325 -28.67 -4.37 -4.10
CA PHE A 325 -27.34 -4.95 -4.21
C PHE A 325 -26.30 -4.09 -3.51
N ASN A 326 -26.26 -2.78 -3.78
CA ASN A 326 -25.27 -1.88 -3.17
C ASN A 326 -25.40 -1.82 -1.63
N ALA A 327 -26.60 -2.09 -1.08
CA ALA A 327 -26.82 -2.14 0.36
C ALA A 327 -26.26 -3.43 1.02
N ASP A 328 -26.22 -4.55 0.29
CA ASP A 328 -25.72 -5.84 0.79
C ASP A 328 -25.20 -6.73 -0.37
N PRO A 329 -24.03 -6.41 -0.98
CA PRO A 329 -23.54 -7.13 -2.15
C PRO A 329 -23.25 -8.61 -1.86
N GLU A 330 -22.80 -8.90 -0.65
CA GLU A 330 -22.42 -10.24 -0.18
C GLU A 330 -23.59 -11.22 -0.19
N ARG A 331 -24.79 -10.72 0.08
CA ARG A 331 -26.01 -11.53 -0.01
C ARG A 331 -26.30 -11.98 -1.43
N TYR A 332 -26.06 -11.13 -2.42
CA TYR A 332 -26.53 -11.33 -3.79
C TYR A 332 -25.48 -11.89 -4.73
N THR A 333 -24.21 -11.89 -4.32
CA THR A 333 -23.13 -12.48 -5.10
C THR A 333 -23.08 -14.01 -4.98
N PRO A 334 -22.73 -14.71 -6.06
CA PRO A 334 -22.58 -16.16 -6.01
C PRO A 334 -21.37 -16.54 -5.15
N GLN A 335 -21.52 -17.63 -4.39
CA GLN A 335 -20.40 -18.25 -3.68
C GLN A 335 -19.34 -18.71 -4.67
N TYR A 336 -18.08 -18.68 -4.22
CA TYR A 336 -16.91 -19.07 -5.01
C TYR A 336 -16.85 -18.29 -6.34
N GLY A 337 -17.17 -16.99 -6.28
CA GLY A 337 -17.12 -16.09 -7.43
C GLY A 337 -18.05 -16.45 -8.60
N GLY A 338 -18.99 -17.38 -8.42
CA GLY A 338 -19.81 -17.86 -9.54
C GLY A 338 -19.13 -18.91 -10.41
N PHE A 339 -18.06 -19.54 -9.94
CA PHE A 339 -17.57 -20.81 -10.50
C PHE A 339 -18.45 -21.98 -10.03
N CYS A 340 -18.28 -23.16 -10.65
CA CYS A 340 -18.99 -24.36 -10.24
C CYS A 340 -18.63 -24.75 -8.80
N ALA A 341 -19.59 -24.66 -7.88
CA ALA A 341 -19.38 -24.95 -6.46
C ALA A 341 -18.87 -26.39 -6.22
N TYR A 342 -19.39 -27.38 -6.97
CA TYR A 342 -18.86 -28.74 -6.90
C TYR A 342 -17.44 -28.85 -7.46
N GLY A 343 -17.12 -28.13 -8.54
CA GLY A 343 -15.77 -28.08 -9.09
C GLY A 343 -14.78 -27.57 -8.06
N VAL A 344 -15.12 -26.49 -7.36
CA VAL A 344 -14.31 -25.92 -6.27
C VAL A 344 -14.13 -26.93 -5.14
N SER A 345 -15.16 -27.71 -4.80
CA SER A 345 -15.05 -28.81 -3.82
C SER A 345 -14.04 -29.91 -4.22
N LEU A 346 -13.66 -29.96 -5.50
CA LEU A 346 -12.65 -30.87 -6.05
C LEU A 346 -11.32 -30.16 -6.38
N GLY A 347 -11.17 -28.88 -6.06
CA GLY A 347 -9.97 -28.11 -6.39
C GLY A 347 -9.91 -27.72 -7.87
N LEU A 348 -11.05 -27.41 -8.50
CA LEU A 348 -11.12 -27.04 -9.92
C LEU A 348 -12.01 -25.80 -10.13
N LEU A 349 -11.55 -24.87 -10.96
CA LEU A 349 -12.38 -23.79 -11.48
C LEU A 349 -13.03 -24.22 -12.79
N LEU A 350 -14.35 -24.41 -12.77
CA LEU A 350 -15.13 -24.78 -13.95
C LEU A 350 -16.18 -23.71 -14.26
N PRO A 351 -16.50 -23.48 -15.55
CA PRO A 351 -17.57 -22.59 -15.93
C PRO A 351 -18.91 -23.11 -15.38
N VAL A 352 -19.92 -22.26 -15.44
CA VAL A 352 -21.25 -22.56 -14.93
C VAL A 352 -22.31 -22.47 -16.02
N ASP A 353 -23.40 -23.20 -15.81
CA ASP A 353 -24.67 -22.95 -16.49
C ASP A 353 -25.57 -22.17 -15.52
N ILE A 354 -26.00 -20.97 -15.91
CA ILE A 354 -26.80 -20.08 -15.06
C ILE A 354 -28.13 -20.71 -14.61
N THR A 355 -28.63 -21.70 -15.38
CA THR A 355 -29.88 -22.42 -15.05
C THR A 355 -29.72 -23.36 -13.86
N THR A 356 -28.48 -23.62 -13.41
CA THR A 356 -28.18 -24.41 -12.21
C THR A 356 -28.21 -23.60 -10.92
N ALA A 357 -28.51 -22.29 -11.02
CA ALA A 357 -28.60 -21.38 -9.89
C ALA A 357 -29.47 -21.97 -8.77
N GLN A 358 -28.93 -21.95 -7.54
CA GLN A 358 -29.70 -22.31 -6.36
C GLN A 358 -29.39 -21.39 -5.19
N ILE A 359 -30.45 -20.93 -4.52
CA ILE A 359 -30.37 -20.21 -3.26
C ILE A 359 -30.64 -21.20 -2.13
N ARG A 360 -29.64 -21.43 -1.28
CA ARG A 360 -29.74 -22.34 -0.13
C ARG A 360 -29.13 -21.67 1.10
N ASP A 361 -29.92 -21.59 2.16
CA ASP A 361 -29.55 -20.90 3.42
C ASP A 361 -29.09 -19.46 3.20
N GLY A 362 -29.74 -18.76 2.24
CA GLY A 362 -29.42 -17.39 1.88
C GLY A 362 -28.18 -17.22 0.99
N LYS A 363 -27.48 -18.31 0.65
CA LYS A 363 -26.29 -18.31 -0.21
C LYS A 363 -26.62 -18.76 -1.64
N PHE A 364 -25.98 -18.13 -2.61
CA PHE A 364 -26.20 -18.39 -4.04
C PHE A 364 -25.10 -19.30 -4.61
N TYR A 365 -25.46 -20.48 -5.11
CA TYR A 365 -24.53 -21.43 -5.74
C TYR A 365 -24.86 -21.69 -7.21
N LEU A 366 -23.82 -21.95 -7.99
CA LEU A 366 -23.88 -22.31 -9.40
C LEU A 366 -23.07 -23.58 -9.67
N ASN A 367 -23.42 -24.31 -10.73
CA ASN A 367 -22.74 -25.53 -11.15
C ASN A 367 -22.61 -25.60 -12.68
N VAL A 368 -21.69 -26.44 -13.17
CA VAL A 368 -21.41 -26.56 -14.61
C VAL A 368 -22.59 -27.12 -15.42
N ASN A 369 -23.44 -27.95 -14.80
CA ASN A 369 -24.68 -28.47 -15.38
C ASN A 369 -25.55 -29.13 -14.29
N SER A 370 -26.74 -29.60 -14.68
CA SER A 370 -27.70 -30.27 -13.78
C SER A 370 -27.18 -31.54 -13.12
N ASP A 371 -26.37 -32.35 -13.82
CA ASP A 371 -25.85 -33.61 -13.29
C ASP A 371 -24.81 -33.37 -12.20
N ILE A 372 -23.95 -32.37 -12.40
CA ILE A 372 -22.99 -31.94 -11.39
C ILE A 372 -23.69 -31.26 -10.21
N ARG A 373 -24.75 -30.48 -10.46
CA ARG A 373 -25.60 -29.97 -9.38
C ARG A 373 -26.18 -31.11 -8.54
N ALA A 374 -26.68 -32.17 -9.16
CA ALA A 374 -27.20 -33.31 -8.41
C ALA A 374 -26.12 -34.00 -7.53
N LYS A 375 -24.86 -34.04 -7.99
CA LYS A 375 -23.73 -34.54 -7.19
C LYS A 375 -23.40 -33.63 -6.02
N PHE A 376 -23.41 -32.32 -6.24
CA PHE A 376 -23.24 -31.33 -5.18
C PHE A 376 -24.33 -31.49 -4.11
N ASP A 377 -25.58 -31.64 -4.54
CA ASP A 377 -26.74 -31.73 -3.65
C ASP A 377 -26.77 -33.06 -2.86
N ALA A 378 -26.17 -34.13 -3.38
CA ALA A 378 -26.12 -35.44 -2.72
C ALA A 378 -25.30 -35.44 -1.40
N ASP A 379 -24.29 -34.57 -1.30
CA ASP A 379 -23.51 -34.30 -0.10
C ASP A 379 -23.24 -32.80 -0.02
N PHE A 380 -24.31 -32.01 0.14
CA PHE A 380 -24.22 -30.55 0.09
C PHE A 380 -23.27 -30.00 1.15
N ASP A 381 -23.48 -30.36 2.43
CA ASP A 381 -22.68 -29.83 3.53
C ASP A 381 -21.20 -30.23 3.40
N GLY A 382 -20.93 -31.49 3.04
CA GLY A 382 -19.57 -31.97 2.80
C GLY A 382 -18.91 -31.32 1.58
N SER A 383 -19.69 -31.04 0.52
CA SER A 383 -19.18 -30.37 -0.68
C SER A 383 -18.87 -28.90 -0.43
N VAL A 384 -19.71 -28.19 0.32
CA VAL A 384 -19.46 -26.81 0.76
C VAL A 384 -18.22 -26.76 1.64
N ALA A 385 -18.10 -27.64 2.65
CA ALA A 385 -16.92 -27.66 3.52
C ALA A 385 -15.61 -27.89 2.75
N ARG A 386 -15.63 -28.80 1.75
CA ARG A 386 -14.47 -29.00 0.86
C ARG A 386 -14.21 -27.79 -0.04
N ALA A 387 -15.25 -27.18 -0.58
CA ALA A 387 -15.12 -26.01 -1.43
C ALA A 387 -14.55 -24.82 -0.66
N ASP A 388 -15.02 -24.57 0.56
CA ASP A 388 -14.49 -23.51 1.44
C ASP A 388 -13.00 -23.72 1.73
N ALA A 389 -12.57 -24.96 1.99
CA ALA A 389 -11.16 -25.29 2.23
C ALA A 389 -10.29 -25.11 0.97
N ASN A 390 -10.81 -25.44 -0.21
CA ASN A 390 -10.07 -25.35 -1.47
C ASN A 390 -10.06 -23.93 -2.07
N TRP A 391 -11.06 -23.10 -1.76
CA TRP A 391 -11.25 -21.80 -2.41
C TRP A 391 -10.04 -20.89 -2.24
N THR A 392 -9.44 -20.86 -1.04
CA THR A 392 -8.23 -20.06 -0.77
C THR A 392 -7.05 -20.48 -1.66
N ALA A 393 -6.85 -21.78 -1.89
CA ALA A 393 -5.77 -22.28 -2.72
C ALA A 393 -6.00 -21.97 -4.21
N LEU A 394 -7.20 -22.26 -4.71
CA LEU A 394 -7.57 -21.97 -6.11
C LEU A 394 -7.49 -20.49 -6.45
N PHE A 395 -7.84 -19.65 -5.49
CA PHE A 395 -7.75 -18.21 -5.65
C PHE A 395 -6.30 -17.74 -5.84
N SER A 396 -5.32 -18.40 -5.21
CA SER A 396 -3.90 -18.08 -5.35
C SER A 396 -3.26 -18.64 -6.61
N GLU A 397 -3.78 -19.75 -7.15
CA GLU A 397 -3.26 -20.37 -8.37
C GLU A 397 -3.74 -19.71 -9.67
N HIS A 398 -4.87 -19.00 -9.64
CA HIS A 398 -5.58 -18.55 -10.85
C HIS A 398 -5.87 -17.04 -10.89
N ALA A 399 -5.09 -16.23 -10.16
CA ALA A 399 -5.23 -14.79 -10.15
C ALA A 399 -4.65 -14.08 -11.41
N GLU A 400 -3.98 -14.84 -12.30
CA GLU A 400 -3.26 -14.38 -13.50
C GLU A 400 -4.09 -13.60 -14.55
#